data_AF-A0A2N1YJB9-F1
#
_entry.id   AF-A0A2N1YJB9-F1
#
_cell.length_a   1.000
_cell.length_b   1.000
_cell.length_c   1.000
_cell.angle_alpha   90.00
_cell.angle_beta   90.00
_cell.angle_gamma   90.00
#
_symmetry.space_group_name_H-M   'P 1'
#
loop_
_entity.id
_entity.type
_entity.pdbx_description
1 polymer ?
#
loop_
_entity_poly.entity_id
_entity_poly.type
_entity_poly.pdbx_seq_one_letter_code
_entity_poly.pdbx_strand_id
1 'polypeptide(L)'
;MAVQWHREKLRFNLDGLGYLVDLLMIALVIINLALILFDWAFSAAPIQQGLGQLAPAFTAFYADTIHADFIFWDMLFVSIYLTEFSIRWIVAIARSTYHRWFFYPFVHWYDLLGCIPVGGFRWLRILRVISVLYRLQRAGIIDLRDTWLGLTVLKYYRILVEEVSDRVVLNVLNGVQREVRSGTPLVHRIESEVLAPRRHELVDFVATRLVSMISETHREWRDDLGGYL
;
A
#
# COMPACT_ATOMS: atom_id res chain seq x y z
N MET A 1 -42.48 19.03 19.43
CA MET A 1 -42.42 17.92 20.41
C MET A 1 -41.38 16.93 19.90
N ALA A 2 -40.21 16.88 20.54
CA ALA A 2 -39.06 16.13 20.06
C ALA A 2 -39.27 14.63 20.27
N VAL A 3 -39.20 13.85 19.20
CA VAL A 3 -39.21 12.39 19.24
C VAL A 3 -37.88 11.94 19.84
N GLN A 4 -37.89 11.58 21.13
CA GLN A 4 -36.74 10.99 21.79
C GLN A 4 -36.54 9.55 21.28
N TRP A 5 -35.63 9.39 20.34
CA TRP A 5 -35.16 8.07 19.92
C TRP A 5 -34.14 7.53 20.93
N HIS A 6 -34.56 6.52 21.67
CA HIS A 6 -33.73 5.82 22.65
C HIS A 6 -32.71 4.91 21.93
N ARG A 7 -31.55 5.47 21.58
CA ARG A 7 -30.47 4.80 20.80
C ARG A 7 -29.74 3.69 21.56
N GLU A 8 -29.96 3.54 22.86
CA GLU A 8 -29.22 2.57 23.68
C GLU A 8 -29.72 1.12 23.56
N LYS A 9 -30.91 0.88 23.01
CA LYS A 9 -31.44 -0.48 22.79
C LYS A 9 -31.01 -1.15 21.48
N LEU A 10 -30.22 -0.48 20.63
CA LEU A 10 -29.56 -1.10 19.48
C LEU A 10 -28.17 -1.66 19.79
N ARG A 11 -27.80 -1.76 21.06
CA ARG A 11 -26.73 -2.64 21.54
C ARG A 11 -27.23 -4.09 21.65
N PHE A 12 -27.80 -4.59 20.55
CA PHE A 12 -28.26 -5.97 20.43
C PHE A 12 -27.03 -6.89 20.40
N ASN A 13 -26.44 -7.22 21.55
CA ASN A 13 -25.52 -8.36 21.75
C ASN A 13 -24.51 -8.64 20.61
N LEU A 14 -24.01 -7.57 19.96
CA LEU A 14 -23.29 -7.65 18.67
C LEU A 14 -21.86 -8.13 18.85
N ASP A 15 -21.31 -8.06 20.06
CA ASP A 15 -19.95 -8.51 20.32
C ASP A 15 -19.88 -10.05 20.30
N GLY A 16 -20.87 -10.74 20.86
CA GLY A 16 -20.94 -12.20 20.85
C GLY A 16 -21.41 -12.78 19.52
N LEU A 17 -22.51 -12.25 18.95
CA LEU A 17 -23.01 -12.68 17.64
C LEU A 17 -22.05 -12.30 16.51
N GLY A 18 -21.45 -11.11 16.56
CA GLY A 18 -20.43 -10.67 15.61
C GLY A 18 -19.20 -11.56 15.67
N TYR A 19 -18.71 -11.88 16.88
CA TYR A 19 -17.60 -12.82 17.06
C TYR A 19 -17.92 -14.23 16.53
N LEU A 20 -19.14 -14.74 16.75
CA LEU A 20 -19.56 -16.05 16.25
C LEU A 20 -19.63 -16.06 14.72
N VAL A 21 -20.15 -14.99 14.11
CA VAL A 21 -20.12 -14.81 12.66
C VAL A 21 -18.68 -14.73 12.15
N ASP A 22 -17.81 -13.97 12.81
CA ASP A 22 -16.39 -13.88 12.45
C ASP A 22 -15.70 -15.26 12.50
N LEU A 23 -15.96 -16.05 13.56
CA LEU A 23 -15.44 -17.41 13.70
C LEU A 23 -15.96 -18.35 12.61
N LEU A 24 -17.24 -18.28 12.30
CA LEU A 24 -17.87 -19.08 11.24
C LEU A 24 -17.29 -18.71 9.87
N MET A 25 -17.10 -17.42 9.62
CA MET A 25 -16.48 -16.90 8.40
C MET A 25 -15.03 -17.38 8.27
N ILE A 26 -14.27 -17.36 9.36
CA ILE A 26 -12.92 -17.93 9.41
C ILE A 26 -12.93 -19.42 9.05
N ALA A 27 -13.83 -20.20 9.67
CA ALA A 27 -13.93 -21.63 9.40
C ALA A 27 -14.28 -21.90 7.93
N LEU A 28 -15.21 -21.13 7.35
CA LEU A 28 -15.54 -21.18 5.93
C LEU A 28 -14.33 -20.90 5.04
N VAL A 29 -13.51 -19.91 5.39
CA VAL A 29 -12.30 -19.54 4.63
C VAL A 29 -11.27 -20.67 4.67
N ILE A 30 -11.06 -21.28 5.83
CA ILE A 30 -10.15 -22.43 5.98
C ILE A 30 -10.63 -23.62 5.15
N ILE A 31 -11.93 -23.95 5.23
CA ILE A 31 -12.53 -25.05 4.46
C ILE A 31 -12.43 -24.76 2.97
N ASN A 32 -12.74 -23.54 2.54
CA ASN A 32 -12.66 -23.13 1.14
C ASN A 32 -11.22 -23.22 0.61
N LEU A 33 -10.23 -22.78 1.40
CA LEU A 33 -8.81 -22.90 1.05
C LEU A 33 -8.38 -24.36 0.91
N ALA A 34 -8.75 -25.21 1.88
CA ALA A 34 -8.44 -26.63 1.85
C ALA A 34 -9.04 -27.31 0.60
N LEU A 35 -10.28 -26.96 0.27
CA LEU A 35 -10.98 -27.48 -0.91
C LEU A 35 -10.32 -27.03 -2.22
N ILE A 36 -9.89 -25.77 -2.33
CA ILE A 36 -9.14 -25.26 -3.49
C ILE A 36 -7.78 -25.96 -3.62
N LEU A 37 -7.02 -26.09 -2.54
CA LEU A 37 -5.71 -26.74 -2.54
C LEU A 37 -5.83 -28.22 -2.91
N PHE A 38 -6.85 -28.89 -2.37
CA PHE A 38 -7.12 -30.29 -2.69
C PHE A 38 -7.55 -30.45 -4.14
N ASP A 39 -8.43 -29.60 -4.68
CA ASP A 39 -8.84 -29.63 -6.09
C ASP A 39 -7.65 -29.41 -7.05
N TRP A 40 -6.77 -28.48 -6.68
CA TRP A 40 -5.54 -28.23 -7.44
C TRP A 40 -4.60 -29.43 -7.41
N ALA A 41 -4.42 -30.06 -6.25
CA ALA A 41 -3.63 -31.28 -6.12
C ALA A 41 -4.26 -32.46 -6.89
N PHE A 42 -5.58 -32.63 -6.79
CA PHE A 42 -6.33 -33.70 -7.46
C PHE A 42 -6.31 -33.58 -8.99
N SER A 43 -6.20 -32.36 -9.51
CA SER A 43 -6.03 -32.10 -10.95
C SER A 43 -4.72 -32.66 -11.52
N ALA A 44 -3.74 -33.01 -10.68
CA ALA A 44 -2.51 -33.66 -11.11
C ALA A 44 -2.70 -35.19 -11.24
N ALA A 45 -2.48 -35.72 -12.45
CA ALA A 45 -2.66 -37.15 -12.74
C ALA A 45 -1.96 -38.12 -11.77
N PRO A 46 -0.72 -37.87 -11.28
CA PRO A 46 -0.07 -38.75 -10.30
C PRO A 46 -0.82 -38.82 -8.96
N ILE A 47 -1.38 -37.70 -8.50
CA ILE A 47 -2.14 -37.60 -7.25
C ILE A 47 -3.44 -38.42 -7.39
N GLN A 48 -4.15 -38.25 -8.50
CA GLN A 48 -5.39 -38.97 -8.79
C GLN A 48 -5.16 -40.49 -8.87
N GLN A 49 -4.09 -40.93 -9.54
CA GLN A 49 -3.74 -42.34 -9.66
C GLN A 49 -3.33 -42.96 -8.31
N GLY A 50 -2.56 -42.23 -7.50
CA GLY A 50 -2.17 -42.69 -6.16
C GLY A 50 -3.37 -42.81 -5.22
N LEU A 51 -4.25 -41.80 -5.19
CA LEU A 51 -5.51 -41.84 -4.44
C LEU A 51 -6.44 -42.95 -4.93
N GLY A 52 -6.49 -43.19 -6.24
CA GLY A 52 -7.28 -44.28 -6.83
C GLY A 52 -6.85 -45.67 -6.36
N GLN A 53 -5.55 -45.87 -6.07
CA GLN A 53 -5.03 -47.14 -5.54
C GLN A 53 -5.30 -47.32 -4.04
N LEU A 54 -5.22 -46.24 -3.26
CA LEU A 54 -5.42 -46.26 -1.80
C LEU A 54 -6.89 -46.24 -1.40
N ALA A 55 -7.69 -45.43 -2.08
CA ALA A 55 -9.09 -45.15 -1.76
C ALA A 55 -9.92 -44.95 -3.05
N PRO A 56 -10.21 -46.04 -3.79
CA PRO A 56 -10.92 -45.97 -5.08
C PRO A 56 -12.35 -45.41 -4.93
N ALA A 57 -13.07 -45.78 -3.87
CA ALA A 57 -14.43 -45.31 -3.62
C ALA A 57 -14.47 -43.78 -3.35
N PHE A 58 -13.52 -43.27 -2.59
CA PHE A 58 -13.41 -41.83 -2.31
C PHE A 58 -13.00 -41.05 -3.57
N THR A 59 -12.04 -41.58 -4.34
CA THR A 59 -11.58 -40.96 -5.59
C THR A 59 -12.69 -40.84 -6.62
N ALA A 60 -13.52 -41.88 -6.76
CA ALA A 60 -14.68 -41.85 -7.64
C ALA A 60 -15.75 -40.85 -7.16
N PHE A 61 -16.09 -40.86 -5.86
CA PHE A 61 -17.02 -39.90 -5.27
C PHE A 61 -16.56 -38.44 -5.46
N TYR A 62 -15.30 -38.15 -5.17
CA TYR A 62 -14.75 -36.81 -5.31
C TYR A 62 -14.75 -36.35 -6.78
N ALA A 63 -14.32 -37.21 -7.70
CA ALA A 63 -14.29 -36.90 -9.13
C ALA A 63 -15.69 -36.63 -9.69
N ASP A 64 -16.67 -37.45 -9.33
CA ASP A 64 -18.03 -37.41 -9.89
C ASP A 64 -18.91 -36.32 -9.26
N THR A 65 -18.75 -36.05 -7.96
CA THR A 65 -19.63 -35.12 -7.22
C THR A 65 -19.01 -33.74 -6.97
N ILE A 66 -17.74 -33.68 -6.56
CA ILE A 66 -17.14 -32.42 -6.08
C ILE A 66 -16.31 -31.75 -7.18
N HIS A 67 -15.51 -32.52 -7.91
CA HIS A 67 -14.67 -31.99 -8.98
C HIS A 67 -15.49 -31.59 -10.23
N ALA A 68 -16.50 -32.39 -10.59
CA ALA A 68 -17.40 -32.09 -11.71
C ALA A 68 -18.16 -30.77 -11.50
N ASP A 69 -18.75 -30.60 -10.31
CA ASP A 69 -19.56 -29.43 -9.95
C ASP A 69 -18.82 -28.45 -9.03
N PHE A 70 -17.51 -28.33 -9.17
CA PHE A 70 -16.70 -27.45 -8.32
C PHE A 70 -17.21 -26.00 -8.35
N ILE A 71 -17.69 -25.54 -9.51
CA ILE A 71 -18.25 -24.18 -9.69
C ILE A 71 -19.47 -23.97 -8.80
N PHE A 72 -20.32 -24.99 -8.62
CA PHE A 72 -21.52 -24.90 -7.78
C PHE A 72 -21.14 -24.69 -6.31
N TRP A 73 -20.22 -25.52 -5.80
CA TRP A 73 -19.70 -25.39 -4.44
C TRP A 73 -19.00 -24.05 -4.23
N ASP A 74 -18.22 -23.62 -5.21
CA ASP A 74 -17.53 -22.33 -5.21
C ASP A 74 -18.52 -21.15 -5.14
N MET A 75 -19.59 -21.19 -5.93
CA MET A 75 -20.68 -20.20 -5.91
C MET A 75 -21.42 -20.16 -4.57
N LEU A 76 -21.61 -21.31 -3.91
CA LEU A 76 -22.21 -21.35 -2.58
C LEU A 76 -21.36 -20.58 -1.56
N PHE A 77 -20.04 -20.82 -1.54
CA PHE A 77 -19.13 -20.04 -0.70
C PHE A 77 -19.15 -18.54 -1.05
N VAL A 78 -19.11 -18.20 -2.34
CA VAL A 78 -19.23 -16.81 -2.81
C VAL A 78 -20.51 -16.16 -2.30
N SER A 79 -21.64 -16.85 -2.39
CA SER A 79 -22.94 -16.32 -1.96
C SER A 79 -22.94 -15.98 -0.47
N ILE A 80 -22.35 -16.85 0.37
CA ILE A 80 -22.21 -16.60 1.80
C ILE A 80 -21.32 -15.37 2.05
N TYR A 81 -20.15 -15.30 1.41
CA TYR A 81 -19.23 -14.16 1.54
C TYR A 81 -19.85 -12.84 1.08
N LEU A 82 -20.57 -12.85 -0.05
CA LEU A 82 -21.22 -11.67 -0.60
C LEU A 82 -22.36 -11.19 0.30
N THR A 83 -23.13 -12.13 0.87
CA THR A 83 -24.21 -11.81 1.80
C THR A 83 -23.66 -11.15 3.06
N GLU A 84 -22.63 -11.75 3.66
CA GLU A 84 -21.96 -11.20 4.83
C GLU A 84 -21.37 -9.81 4.56
N PHE A 85 -20.68 -9.65 3.42
CA PHE A 85 -20.13 -8.37 2.99
C PHE A 85 -21.23 -7.31 2.85
N SER A 86 -22.35 -7.67 2.23
CA SER A 86 -23.49 -6.77 2.03
C SER A 86 -24.11 -6.34 3.36
N ILE A 87 -24.25 -7.27 4.31
CA ILE A 87 -24.75 -6.96 5.65
C ILE A 87 -23.80 -5.98 6.36
N ARG A 88 -22.49 -6.25 6.37
CA ARG A 88 -21.52 -5.33 6.99
C ARG A 88 -21.50 -3.97 6.30
N TRP A 89 -21.66 -3.93 4.98
CA TRP A 89 -21.74 -2.69 4.22
C TRP A 89 -22.96 -1.87 4.62
N ILE A 90 -24.14 -2.49 4.68
CA ILE A 90 -25.39 -1.84 5.14
C ILE A 90 -25.23 -1.31 6.57
N VAL A 91 -24.65 -2.10 7.48
CA VAL A 91 -24.36 -1.68 8.85
C VAL A 91 -23.40 -0.50 8.89
N ALA A 92 -22.35 -0.51 8.06
CA ALA A 92 -21.38 0.58 8.00
C ALA A 92 -21.97 1.89 7.47
N ILE A 93 -22.92 1.80 6.53
CA ILE A 93 -23.73 2.93 6.04
C ILE A 93 -24.60 3.47 7.18
N ALA A 94 -25.32 2.60 7.88
CA ALA A 94 -26.19 2.99 9.00
C ALA A 94 -25.41 3.66 10.14
N ARG A 95 -24.16 3.24 10.38
CA ARG A 95 -23.27 3.82 11.40
C ARG A 95 -22.47 5.04 10.91
N SER A 96 -22.61 5.43 9.64
CA SER A 96 -21.83 6.53 9.02
C SER A 96 -20.33 6.41 9.27
N THR A 97 -19.82 5.17 9.21
CA THR A 97 -18.41 4.84 9.50
C THR A 97 -17.46 5.47 8.47
N TYR A 98 -17.96 5.73 7.26
CA TYR A 98 -17.22 6.34 6.16
C TYR A 98 -17.93 7.60 5.69
N HIS A 99 -17.15 8.58 5.20
CA HIS A 99 -17.68 9.85 4.72
C HIS A 99 -18.68 9.71 3.56
N ARG A 100 -18.53 8.65 2.72
CA ARG A 100 -19.51 8.27 1.70
C ARG A 100 -19.70 6.75 1.70
N TRP A 101 -20.93 6.31 1.41
CA TRP A 101 -21.31 4.89 1.37
C TRP A 101 -20.46 4.05 0.39
N PHE A 102 -20.04 4.64 -0.72
CA PHE A 102 -19.25 3.97 -1.77
C PHE A 102 -17.77 3.76 -1.40
N PHE A 103 -17.26 4.35 -0.31
CA PHE A 103 -15.90 4.07 0.14
C PHE A 103 -15.73 2.65 0.68
N TYR A 104 -16.78 2.07 1.27
CA TYR A 104 -16.68 0.78 1.94
C TYR A 104 -16.22 -0.35 0.99
N PRO A 105 -16.80 -0.53 -0.22
CA PRO A 105 -16.32 -1.54 -1.16
C PRO A 105 -14.92 -1.28 -1.70
N PHE A 106 -14.49 -0.03 -1.82
CA PHE A 106 -13.13 0.26 -2.26
C PHE A 106 -12.08 -0.04 -1.20
N VAL A 107 -12.40 0.21 0.06
CA VAL A 107 -11.51 -0.19 1.17
C VAL A 107 -11.39 -1.71 1.23
N HIS A 108 -12.48 -2.42 0.94
CA HIS A 108 -12.59 -3.88 0.98
C HIS A 108 -12.56 -4.51 -0.42
N TRP A 109 -11.88 -3.88 -1.38
CA TRP A 109 -11.86 -4.32 -2.78
C TRP A 109 -11.35 -5.77 -2.93
N TYR A 110 -10.45 -6.21 -2.06
CA TYR A 110 -9.92 -7.58 -2.02
C TYR A 110 -11.00 -8.60 -1.62
N ASP A 111 -11.91 -8.24 -0.71
CA ASP A 111 -13.04 -9.08 -0.32
C ASP A 111 -14.00 -9.24 -1.49
N LEU A 112 -14.22 -8.15 -2.24
CA LEU A 112 -15.05 -8.15 -3.45
C LEU A 112 -14.43 -8.98 -4.58
N LEU A 113 -13.12 -8.85 -4.83
CA LEU A 113 -12.41 -9.65 -5.84
C LEU A 113 -12.42 -11.14 -5.51
N GLY A 114 -12.32 -11.51 -4.23
CA GLY A 114 -12.42 -12.90 -3.79
C GLY A 114 -13.80 -13.52 -4.00
N CYS A 115 -14.84 -12.69 -4.13
CA CYS A 115 -16.22 -13.12 -4.36
C CYS A 115 -16.56 -13.28 -5.85
N ILE A 116 -15.64 -13.06 -6.79
CA ILE A 116 -15.96 -13.19 -8.22
C ILE A 116 -15.82 -14.66 -8.64
N PRO A 117 -16.92 -15.34 -9.07
CA PRO A 117 -16.84 -16.70 -9.58
C PRO A 117 -16.19 -16.70 -10.97
N VAL A 118 -14.89 -16.97 -11.03
CA VAL A 118 -14.12 -17.04 -12.29
C VAL A 118 -14.25 -18.45 -12.90
N GLY A 119 -15.45 -18.79 -13.37
CA GLY A 119 -15.78 -20.13 -13.88
C GLY A 119 -15.04 -20.56 -15.16
N GLY A 120 -14.41 -19.63 -15.90
CA GLY A 120 -13.84 -19.92 -17.22
C GLY A 120 -12.32 -20.06 -17.32
N PHE A 121 -11.55 -19.51 -16.37
CA PHE A 121 -10.09 -19.43 -16.50
C PHE A 121 -9.38 -20.07 -15.32
N ARG A 122 -8.72 -21.21 -15.56
CA ARG A 122 -7.96 -21.96 -14.55
C ARG A 122 -6.94 -21.12 -13.80
N TRP A 123 -6.23 -20.22 -14.49
CA TRP A 123 -5.24 -19.33 -13.86
C TRP A 123 -5.88 -18.25 -12.97
N LEU A 124 -7.08 -17.77 -13.30
CA LEU A 124 -7.77 -16.76 -12.48
C LEU A 124 -8.17 -17.31 -11.10
N ARG A 125 -8.22 -18.62 -10.90
CA ARG A 125 -8.41 -19.23 -9.58
C ARG A 125 -7.31 -18.85 -8.59
N ILE A 126 -6.10 -18.53 -9.07
CA ILE A 126 -5.00 -18.02 -8.23
C ILE A 126 -5.36 -16.69 -7.57
N LEU A 127 -6.15 -15.82 -8.23
CA LEU A 127 -6.63 -14.57 -7.62
C LEU A 127 -7.47 -14.87 -6.37
N ARG A 128 -8.26 -15.94 -6.40
CA ARG A 128 -9.04 -16.38 -5.25
C ARG A 128 -8.14 -16.93 -4.15
N VAL A 129 -7.12 -17.72 -4.50
CA VAL A 129 -6.11 -18.17 -3.53
C VAL A 129 -5.47 -16.97 -2.85
N ILE A 130 -5.04 -15.96 -3.62
CA ILE A 130 -4.44 -14.72 -3.09
C ILE A 130 -5.43 -13.95 -2.21
N SER A 131 -6.69 -13.81 -2.62
CA SER A 131 -7.72 -13.12 -1.83
C SER A 131 -8.03 -13.86 -0.52
N VAL A 132 -8.20 -15.19 -0.56
CA VAL A 132 -8.42 -16.05 0.59
C VAL A 132 -7.21 -16.02 1.54
N LEU A 133 -5.99 -16.11 0.99
CA LEU A 133 -4.74 -16.03 1.74
C LEU A 133 -4.59 -14.68 2.44
N TYR A 134 -4.90 -13.58 1.74
CA TYR A 134 -4.89 -12.24 2.31
C TYR A 134 -5.94 -12.07 3.41
N ARG A 135 -7.14 -12.61 3.20
CA ARG A 135 -8.20 -12.64 4.22
C ARG A 135 -7.77 -13.43 5.46
N LEU A 136 -7.11 -14.57 5.26
CA LEU A 136 -6.60 -15.43 6.33
C LEU A 136 -5.44 -14.78 7.10
N GLN A 137 -4.59 -14.02 6.39
CA GLN A 137 -3.55 -13.19 7.00
C GLN A 137 -4.15 -12.07 7.86
N ARG A 138 -5.18 -11.38 7.37
CA ARG A 138 -5.89 -10.34 8.12
C ARG A 138 -6.64 -10.90 9.33
N ALA A 139 -7.17 -12.12 9.23
CA ALA A 139 -7.79 -12.82 10.34
C ALA A 139 -6.78 -13.26 11.43
N GLY A 140 -5.46 -13.11 11.19
CA GLY A 140 -4.42 -13.41 12.17
C GLY A 140 -4.09 -14.90 12.33
N ILE A 141 -4.55 -15.75 11.40
CA ILE A 141 -4.42 -17.22 11.49
C ILE A 141 -3.14 -17.68 10.80
N ILE A 142 -2.76 -17.02 9.70
CA ILE A 142 -1.51 -17.29 8.98
C ILE A 142 -0.68 -16.02 8.95
N ASP A 143 0.43 -16.01 9.69
CA ASP A 143 1.41 -14.94 9.56
C ASP A 143 2.36 -15.24 8.39
N LEU A 144 1.95 -14.80 7.20
CA LEU A 144 2.76 -14.97 6.00
C LEU A 144 4.09 -14.20 6.08
N ARG A 145 4.22 -13.20 6.97
CA ARG A 145 5.45 -12.40 7.09
C ARG A 145 6.64 -13.21 7.61
N ASP A 146 6.39 -14.17 8.51
CA ASP A 146 7.41 -15.07 9.06
C ASP A 146 7.55 -16.39 8.27
N THR A 147 6.72 -16.61 7.26
CA THR A 147 6.79 -17.80 6.40
C THR A 147 7.83 -17.58 5.28
N TRP A 148 8.51 -18.65 4.83
CA TRP A 148 9.50 -18.62 3.73
C TRP A 148 9.03 -17.87 2.47
N LEU A 149 7.75 -17.97 2.13
CA LEU A 149 7.13 -17.25 1.01
C LEU A 149 7.09 -15.73 1.23
N GLY A 150 6.76 -15.25 2.44
CA GLY A 150 6.70 -13.82 2.73
C GLY A 150 8.07 -13.17 2.76
N LEU A 151 9.07 -13.86 3.31
CA LEU A 151 10.47 -13.42 3.26
C LEU A 151 10.97 -13.29 1.82
N THR A 152 10.58 -14.22 0.96
CA THR A 152 10.92 -14.20 -0.48
C THR A 152 10.29 -12.99 -1.18
N VAL A 153 8.98 -12.77 -0.98
CA VAL A 153 8.26 -11.62 -1.56
C VAL A 153 8.86 -10.29 -1.09
N LEU A 154 9.17 -10.16 0.21
CA LEU A 154 9.81 -8.97 0.78
C LEU A 154 11.18 -8.70 0.16
N LYS A 155 11.98 -9.75 -0.06
CA LYS A 155 13.28 -9.64 -0.74
C LYS A 155 13.14 -9.07 -2.15
N TYR A 156 12.23 -9.61 -2.96
CA TYR A 156 11.99 -9.13 -4.33
C TYR A 156 11.42 -7.71 -4.36
N TYR A 157 10.47 -7.40 -3.46
CA TYR A 157 9.92 -6.05 -3.33
C TYR A 157 11.01 -5.03 -2.99
N ARG A 158 11.91 -5.35 -2.06
CA ARG A 158 13.01 -4.46 -1.68
C ARG A 158 13.96 -4.20 -2.85
N ILE A 159 14.34 -5.24 -3.61
CA ILE A 159 15.18 -5.10 -4.81
C ILE A 159 14.49 -4.21 -5.87
N LEU A 160 13.19 -4.42 -6.11
CA LEU A 160 12.44 -3.60 -7.08
C LEU A 160 12.36 -2.13 -6.63
N VAL A 161 12.08 -1.87 -5.36
CA VAL A 161 12.04 -0.51 -4.81
C VAL A 161 13.41 0.14 -4.85
N GLU A 162 14.48 -0.62 -4.58
CA GLU A 162 15.86 -0.14 -4.67
C GLU A 162 16.22 0.25 -6.11
N GLU A 163 15.92 -0.59 -7.09
CA GLU A 163 16.12 -0.31 -8.52
C GLU A 163 15.33 0.93 -8.99
N VAL A 164 14.07 1.03 -8.57
CA VAL A 164 13.23 2.20 -8.89
C VAL A 164 13.77 3.46 -8.20
N SER A 165 14.15 3.35 -6.93
CA SER A 165 14.71 4.47 -6.16
C SER A 165 16.00 4.97 -6.77
N ASP A 166 16.91 4.09 -7.16
CA ASP A 166 18.18 4.46 -7.81
C ASP A 166 17.90 5.19 -9.14
N ARG A 167 17.01 4.64 -9.96
CA ARG A 167 16.61 5.28 -11.23
C ARG A 167 15.93 6.64 -11.02
N VAL A 168 15.09 6.78 -10.01
CA VAL A 168 14.45 8.07 -9.66
C VAL A 168 15.49 9.06 -9.17
N VAL A 169 16.41 8.66 -8.28
CA VAL A 169 17.49 9.52 -7.77
C VAL A 169 18.39 9.99 -8.92
N LEU A 170 18.79 9.10 -9.82
CA LEU A 170 19.55 9.46 -11.02
C LEU A 170 18.78 10.43 -11.93
N ASN A 171 17.48 10.21 -12.12
CA ASN A 171 16.65 11.13 -12.91
C ASN A 171 16.53 12.51 -12.28
N VAL A 172 16.36 12.57 -10.95
CA VAL A 172 16.33 13.83 -10.20
C VAL A 172 17.69 14.52 -10.26
N LEU A 173 18.79 13.80 -10.06
CA LEU A 173 20.14 14.36 -10.10
C LEU A 173 20.50 14.86 -11.50
N ASN A 174 20.14 14.10 -12.54
CA ASN A 174 20.26 14.54 -13.94
C ASN A 174 19.33 15.73 -14.24
N GLY A 175 18.14 15.78 -13.63
CA GLY A 175 17.23 16.91 -13.72
C GLY A 175 17.85 18.18 -13.13
N VAL A 176 18.38 18.09 -11.91
CA VAL A 176 19.11 19.18 -11.24
C VAL A 176 20.36 19.56 -12.02
N GLN A 177 21.15 18.59 -12.49
CA GLN A 177 22.35 18.86 -13.29
C GLN A 177 21.98 19.53 -14.61
N ARG A 178 20.85 19.16 -15.23
CA ARG A 178 20.35 19.81 -16.45
C ARG A 178 19.89 21.22 -16.18
N GLU A 179 19.18 21.48 -15.09
CA GLU A 179 18.77 22.81 -14.62
C GLU A 179 19.99 23.72 -14.39
N VAL A 180 21.01 23.20 -13.70
CA VAL A 180 22.27 23.90 -13.41
C VAL A 180 23.06 24.16 -14.70
N ARG A 181 23.09 23.19 -15.62
CA ARG A 181 23.82 23.28 -16.90
C ARG A 181 23.08 24.11 -17.95
N SER A 182 21.75 24.21 -17.87
CA SER A 182 20.93 25.09 -18.70
C SER A 182 21.02 26.56 -18.30
N GLY A 183 21.74 26.88 -17.22
CA GLY A 183 22.13 28.24 -16.90
C GLY A 183 21.05 28.98 -16.12
N THR A 184 21.46 29.45 -14.95
CA THR A 184 20.70 30.22 -13.99
C THR A 184 20.16 31.52 -14.59
N PRO A 185 18.85 31.65 -14.94
CA PRO A 185 18.28 32.94 -15.34
C PRO A 185 18.42 33.99 -14.24
N LEU A 186 18.59 33.57 -12.98
CA LEU A 186 18.88 34.47 -11.85
C LEU A 186 20.29 35.09 -11.92
N VAL A 187 21.33 34.36 -12.34
CA VAL A 187 22.71 34.91 -12.39
C VAL A 187 22.81 35.94 -13.50
N HIS A 188 22.28 35.64 -14.69
CA HIS A 188 22.29 36.58 -15.80
C HIS A 188 21.36 37.79 -15.56
N ARG A 189 20.25 37.59 -14.84
CA ARG A 189 19.36 38.68 -14.40
C ARG A 189 20.00 39.57 -13.33
N ILE A 190 20.72 39.00 -12.35
CA ILE A 190 21.45 39.78 -11.34
C ILE A 190 22.59 40.57 -11.99
N GLU A 191 23.29 39.96 -12.95
CA GLU A 191 24.35 40.63 -13.71
C GLU A 191 23.81 41.80 -14.54
N SER A 192 22.73 41.60 -15.28
CA SER A 192 22.16 42.60 -16.20
C SER A 192 21.25 43.64 -15.55
N GLU A 193 20.42 43.26 -14.56
CA GLU A 193 19.44 44.16 -13.93
C GLU A 193 19.98 44.87 -12.67
N VAL A 194 20.96 44.29 -11.97
CA VAL A 194 21.42 44.82 -10.66
C VAL A 194 22.87 45.30 -10.69
N LEU A 195 23.79 44.50 -11.24
CA LEU A 195 25.22 44.81 -11.26
C LEU A 195 25.60 45.81 -12.36
N ALA A 196 25.08 45.63 -13.58
CA ALA A 196 25.42 46.50 -14.72
C ALA A 196 24.97 47.97 -14.54
N PRO A 197 23.74 48.28 -14.06
CA PRO A 197 23.27 49.66 -13.99
C PRO A 197 23.89 50.49 -12.86
N ARG A 198 24.29 49.83 -11.75
CA ARG A 198 24.81 50.48 -10.53
C ARG A 198 26.31 50.28 -10.34
N ARG A 199 27.02 49.85 -11.39
CA ARG A 199 28.46 49.54 -11.34
C ARG A 199 29.29 50.70 -10.79
N HIS A 200 28.95 51.94 -11.15
CA HIS A 200 29.65 53.14 -10.67
C HIS A 200 29.38 53.42 -9.18
N GLU A 201 28.13 53.36 -8.73
CA GLU A 201 27.75 53.54 -7.32
C GLU A 201 28.39 52.47 -6.40
N LEU A 202 28.45 51.22 -6.87
CA LEU A 202 29.03 50.11 -6.12
C LEU A 202 30.55 50.25 -5.97
N VAL A 203 31.24 50.69 -7.02
CA VAL A 203 32.69 50.92 -6.98
C VAL A 203 33.03 52.06 -6.02
N ASP A 204 32.29 53.17 -6.07
CA ASP A 204 32.51 54.31 -5.17
C ASP A 204 32.18 53.98 -3.72
N PHE A 205 31.10 53.23 -3.48
CA PHE A 205 30.73 52.78 -2.13
C PHE A 205 31.78 51.84 -1.54
N VAL A 206 32.24 50.85 -2.32
CA VAL A 206 33.28 49.90 -1.87
C VAL A 206 34.61 50.61 -1.65
N ALA A 207 35.01 51.53 -2.53
CA ALA A 207 36.22 52.33 -2.37
C ALA A 207 36.16 53.23 -1.14
N THR A 208 35.04 53.93 -0.92
CA THR A 208 34.85 54.80 0.24
C THR A 208 34.84 53.99 1.54
N ARG A 209 34.21 52.81 1.53
CA ARG A 209 34.17 51.94 2.72
C ARG A 209 35.56 51.36 3.04
N LEU A 210 36.30 50.91 2.04
CA LEU A 210 37.69 50.46 2.19
C LEU A 210 38.59 51.57 2.73
N VAL A 211 38.51 52.78 2.15
CA VAL A 211 39.29 53.94 2.61
C VAL A 211 38.91 54.30 4.05
N SER A 212 37.62 54.28 4.40
CA SER A 212 37.17 54.57 5.76
C SER A 212 37.72 53.56 6.77
N MET A 213 37.66 52.25 6.47
CA MET A 213 38.22 51.20 7.33
C MET A 213 39.74 51.31 7.47
N ILE A 214 40.44 51.58 6.37
CA ILE A 214 41.90 51.79 6.39
C ILE A 214 42.25 53.03 7.21
N SER A 215 41.49 54.11 7.10
CA SER A 215 41.73 55.35 7.86
C SER A 215 41.43 55.22 9.35
N GLU A 216 40.43 54.41 9.71
CA GLU A 216 40.02 54.15 11.08
C GLU A 216 41.06 53.25 11.77
N THR A 217 41.49 52.20 11.07
CA THR A 217 42.62 51.36 11.50
C THR A 217 43.90 52.20 11.60
N HIS A 218 44.22 53.04 10.61
CA HIS A 218 45.42 53.88 10.65
C HIS A 218 45.39 54.90 11.80
N ARG A 219 44.23 55.41 12.22
CA ARG A 219 44.14 56.26 13.43
C ARG A 219 44.45 55.47 14.69
N GLU A 220 43.87 54.27 14.81
CA GLU A 220 44.06 53.38 15.96
C GLU A 220 45.54 53.00 16.17
N TRP A 221 46.29 52.76 15.08
CA TRP A 221 47.72 52.41 15.15
C TRP A 221 48.68 53.61 15.19
N ARG A 222 48.21 54.84 14.90
CA ARG A 222 49.08 56.04 14.92
C ARG A 222 49.32 56.55 16.34
N ASP A 223 48.35 56.42 17.24
CA ASP A 223 48.50 56.87 18.63
C ASP A 223 49.44 55.93 19.44
N ASP A 224 49.48 54.63 19.11
CA ASP A 224 50.40 53.66 19.71
C ASP A 224 51.86 53.83 19.25
N LEU A 225 52.07 54.28 18.00
CA LEU A 225 53.41 54.54 17.45
C LEU A 225 54.03 55.86 17.94
N GLY A 226 53.22 56.79 18.45
CA GLY A 226 53.67 58.05 19.06
C GLY A 226 54.34 57.88 20.43
N GLY A 227 54.23 56.69 21.05
CA GLY A 227 54.88 56.35 22.32
C GLY A 227 56.28 55.73 22.19
N TYR A 228 56.79 55.52 20.97
CA TYR A 228 58.08 54.87 20.69
C TYR A 228 59.12 55.78 20.02
N LEU A 229 58.84 57.07 19.85
CA LEU A 229 59.80 58.12 19.47
C LEU A 229 60.07 59.05 20.66
#